data_AF-A0A9P6I702-F1
#
_entry.id   AF-A0A9P6I702-F1
#
_cell.length_a   1.000
_cell.length_b   1.000
_cell.length_c   1.000
_cell.angle_alpha   90.00
_cell.angle_beta   90.00
_cell.angle_gamma   90.00
#
_symmetry.space_group_name_H-M   'P 1'
#
loop_
_entity.id
_entity.type
_entity.pdbx_description
1 polymer ?
#
loop_
_entity_poly.entity_id
_entity_poly.type
_entity_poly.pdbx_seq_one_letter_code
_entity_poly.pdbx_strand_id
1 'polypeptide(L)'
;MLVKLLTPVLRKTAEASDVRVVFVSSVAHKFGPRSGLQFDSFKPNEGNGGLSPSALYGQSKLANILYAREMARRFPQWTTVSAHPGTVRTDLGRDGNGGFMMKAFQTLVVLFIGVDVEDGAKSHNLPGSHEPSGTIVALGSEAAKSFAVGDRIIAIGVQGPCGGCIDCNGPEEFHLSCKFTKGYAGISLPGAFAEYTVLDDRFSVKIPDELSFIKAAPLTCAGCTSWRAVKRAGVKSGGWLGIVGSGGGLGHLAVQIAAKQGVNVVGIEARDIALELTRRAGASAVDVRPGTEAMVHEVRKLIGPRGMGKGDDLCDATIVLSDAEAALHTGMVITKGHGLVVEVAQPSRVNFPFQEMIFRDIRLMGSNLSSRSELADLVKFVVEHDVKLETTVFRGLQSLKDVYELSEAGTSAGKIVVVIDEDQI
;
A
#
# COMPACT_ATOMS: atom_id res chain seq x y z
N MET A 1 19.02 26.81 23.65
CA MET A 1 18.39 25.89 22.66
C MET A 1 18.03 26.71 21.42
N LEU A 2 18.64 26.41 20.27
CA LEU A 2 18.58 27.21 19.04
C LEU A 2 17.14 27.55 18.61
N VAL A 3 16.21 26.60 18.73
CA VAL A 3 14.80 26.79 18.34
C VAL A 3 14.13 27.92 19.12
N LYS A 4 14.37 28.03 20.44
CA LYS A 4 13.82 29.12 21.27
C LYS A 4 14.32 30.50 20.81
N LEU A 5 15.57 30.56 20.35
CA LEU A 5 16.18 31.78 19.82
C LEU A 5 15.63 32.14 18.43
N LEU A 6 15.29 31.12 17.63
CA LEU A 6 14.70 31.30 16.30
C LEU A 6 13.19 31.52 16.33
N THR A 7 12.49 31.18 17.42
CA THR A 7 11.03 31.32 17.55
C THR A 7 10.51 32.70 17.14
N PRO A 8 11.10 33.84 17.54
CA PRO A 8 10.62 35.16 17.09
C PRO A 8 10.73 35.35 15.57
N VAL A 9 11.81 34.87 14.96
CA VAL A 9 12.01 34.92 13.50
C VAL A 9 10.99 34.03 12.81
N LEU A 10 10.81 32.79 13.27
CA LEU A 10 9.81 31.86 12.74
C LEU A 10 8.39 32.43 12.83
N ARG A 11 8.05 33.13 13.93
CA ARG A 11 6.74 33.79 14.06
C ARG A 11 6.56 34.89 13.03
N LYS A 12 7.56 35.74 12.83
CA LYS A 12 7.54 36.80 11.82
C LYS A 12 7.45 36.22 10.40
N THR A 13 8.18 35.15 10.10
CA THR A 13 8.09 34.47 8.80
C THR A 13 6.69 33.93 8.55
N ALA A 14 6.05 33.34 9.58
CA ALA A 14 4.69 32.79 9.48
C ALA A 14 3.60 33.83 9.17
N GLU A 15 3.88 35.13 9.29
CA GLU A 15 2.97 36.21 8.87
C GLU A 15 2.96 36.42 7.35
N ALA A 16 4.00 35.96 6.64
CA ALA A 16 4.18 36.23 5.21
C ALA A 16 4.45 34.96 4.37
N SER A 17 4.80 33.83 4.98
CA SER A 17 5.17 32.60 4.28
C SER A 17 5.04 31.37 5.18
N ASP A 18 5.03 30.19 4.58
CA ASP A 18 5.01 28.93 5.31
C ASP A 18 6.28 28.73 6.15
N VAL A 19 6.09 28.17 7.35
CA VAL A 19 7.18 27.82 8.25
C VAL A 19 7.23 26.32 8.44
N ARG A 20 8.40 25.74 8.17
CA ARG A 20 8.69 24.32 8.36
C ARG A 20 9.82 24.15 9.37
N VAL A 21 9.60 23.33 10.39
CA VAL A 21 10.61 23.01 11.41
C VAL A 21 10.79 21.50 11.47
N VAL A 22 11.99 21.03 11.14
CA VAL A 22 12.30 19.60 11.06
C VAL A 22 13.28 19.22 12.17
N PHE A 23 12.88 18.28 13.02
CA PHE A 23 13.73 17.70 14.06
C PHE A 23 14.27 16.33 13.61
N VAL A 24 15.59 16.16 13.59
CA VAL A 24 16.20 14.88 13.19
C VAL A 24 16.29 13.91 14.37
N SER A 25 15.52 12.82 14.34
CA SER A 25 15.52 11.73 15.33
C SER A 25 16.24 10.47 14.80
N SER A 26 16.00 9.30 15.42
CA SER A 26 16.58 8.01 15.04
C SER A 26 15.82 6.85 15.70
N VAL A 27 15.90 5.63 15.16
CA VAL A 27 15.41 4.38 15.79
C VAL A 27 16.10 4.15 17.13
N ALA A 28 17.26 4.76 17.34
CA ALA A 28 17.95 4.76 18.62
C ALA A 28 17.12 5.35 19.77
N HIS A 29 16.02 6.07 19.52
CA HIS A 29 15.09 6.48 20.57
C HIS A 29 14.60 5.28 21.41
N LYS A 30 14.55 4.08 20.83
CA LYS A 30 14.20 2.81 21.51
C LYS A 30 15.22 2.39 22.58
N PHE A 31 16.45 2.90 22.53
CA PHE A 31 17.48 2.66 23.54
C PHE A 31 17.34 3.57 24.76
N GLY A 32 16.50 4.60 24.68
CA GLY A 32 16.22 5.49 25.79
C GLY A 32 15.43 4.82 26.92
N PRO A 33 15.27 5.49 28.08
CA PRO A 33 14.52 4.94 29.19
C PRO A 33 13.06 4.67 28.82
N ARG A 34 12.53 3.49 29.17
CA ARG A 34 11.13 3.14 28.91
C ARG A 34 10.12 4.03 29.65
N SER A 35 10.56 4.67 30.74
CA SER A 35 9.76 5.61 31.53
C SER A 35 9.64 7.01 30.89
N GLY A 36 10.25 7.24 29.72
CA GLY A 36 10.29 8.54 29.06
C GLY A 36 11.56 9.33 29.38
N LEU A 37 11.49 10.67 29.26
CA LEU A 37 12.64 11.56 29.53
C LEU A 37 12.92 11.62 31.04
N GLN A 38 14.14 11.26 31.44
CA GLN A 38 14.63 11.41 32.80
C GLN A 38 15.37 12.75 32.94
N PHE A 39 14.67 13.79 33.37
CA PHE A 39 15.23 15.15 33.39
C PHE A 39 16.45 15.31 34.32
N ASP A 40 16.52 14.53 35.39
CA ASP A 40 17.65 14.58 36.33
C ASP A 40 18.97 14.11 35.68
N SER A 41 18.90 13.27 34.65
CA SER A 41 20.08 12.81 33.89
C SER A 41 20.72 13.89 33.00
N PHE A 42 20.10 15.07 32.86
CA PHE A 42 20.63 16.20 32.07
C PHE A 42 21.53 17.14 32.88
N LYS A 43 21.66 16.94 34.19
CA LYS A 43 22.44 17.83 35.05
C LYS A 43 23.94 17.49 34.94
N PRO A 44 24.79 18.43 34.52
CA PRO A 44 26.23 18.18 34.32
C PRO A 44 26.97 17.67 35.56
N ASN A 45 26.45 17.98 36.75
CA ASN A 45 27.15 17.77 38.03
C ASN A 45 26.62 16.58 38.85
N GLU A 46 25.56 15.89 38.41
CA GLU A 46 24.94 14.77 39.14
C GLU A 46 25.17 13.40 38.47
N GLY A 47 26.08 13.35 37.47
CA GLY A 47 26.32 12.16 36.67
C GLY A 47 25.21 11.89 35.65
N ASN A 48 25.35 10.83 34.85
CA ASN A 48 24.40 10.48 33.78
C ASN A 48 23.09 9.85 34.28
N GLY A 49 22.75 10.00 35.56
CA GLY A 49 21.58 9.35 36.18
C GLY A 49 21.61 7.81 36.11
N GLY A 50 22.80 7.20 35.95
CA GLY A 50 22.95 5.76 35.78
C GLY A 50 22.66 5.24 34.36
N LEU A 51 22.42 6.12 33.39
CA LEU A 51 22.14 5.74 32.00
C LEU A 51 23.42 5.43 31.23
N SER A 52 23.41 4.34 30.46
CA SER A 52 24.51 4.03 29.54
C SER A 52 24.64 5.11 28.44
N PRO A 53 25.82 5.28 27.81
CA PRO A 53 25.97 6.21 26.69
C PRO A 53 24.94 6.01 25.56
N SER A 54 24.58 4.76 25.27
CA SER A 54 23.53 4.43 24.29
C SER A 54 22.14 4.85 24.76
N ALA A 55 21.85 4.76 26.06
CA ALA A 55 20.59 5.20 26.63
C ALA A 55 20.47 6.74 26.67
N LEU A 56 21.56 7.45 26.97
CA LEU A 56 21.62 8.92 26.85
C LEU A 56 21.42 9.37 25.40
N TYR A 57 22.08 8.69 24.46
CA TYR A 57 21.88 8.97 23.04
C TYR A 57 20.43 8.70 22.61
N GLY A 58 19.86 7.56 23.02
CA GLY A 58 18.45 7.25 22.75
C GLY A 58 17.49 8.29 23.35
N GLN A 59 17.74 8.74 24.57
CA GLN A 59 16.97 9.80 25.21
C GLN A 59 17.02 11.12 24.42
N SER A 60 18.18 11.50 23.86
CA SER A 60 18.28 12.69 23.01
C SER A 60 17.40 12.60 21.75
N LYS A 61 17.27 11.40 21.16
CA LYS A 61 16.43 11.14 19.98
C LYS A 61 14.94 11.11 20.34
N LEU A 62 14.60 10.56 21.51
CA LEU A 62 13.25 10.65 22.06
C LEU A 62 12.84 12.11 22.33
N ALA A 63 13.76 12.93 22.86
CA ALA A 63 13.51 14.35 23.09
C ALA A 63 13.18 15.10 21.79
N ASN A 64 13.85 14.80 20.68
CA ASN A 64 13.54 15.39 19.38
C ASN A 64 12.10 15.06 18.90
N ILE A 65 11.61 13.84 19.16
CA ILE A 65 10.24 13.43 18.81
C ILE A 65 9.23 14.21 19.67
N LEU A 66 9.43 14.21 20.99
CA LEU A 66 8.50 14.85 21.93
C LEU A 66 8.48 16.37 21.76
N TYR A 67 9.63 16.98 21.51
CA TYR A 67 9.73 18.42 21.29
C TYR A 67 9.06 18.85 19.98
N ALA A 68 9.23 18.09 18.89
CA ALA A 68 8.52 18.35 17.64
C ALA A 68 7.00 18.30 17.84
N ARG A 69 6.51 17.29 18.56
CA ARG A 69 5.07 17.15 18.88
C ARG A 69 4.55 18.33 19.69
N GLU A 70 5.27 18.74 20.73
CA GLU A 70 4.85 19.87 21.57
C GLU A 70 4.92 21.21 20.81
N MET A 71 5.88 21.37 19.91
CA MET A 71 6.00 22.56 19.07
C MET A 71 4.87 22.64 18.04
N ALA A 72 4.52 21.54 17.38
CA ALA A 72 3.33 21.47 16.51
C ALA A 72 2.05 21.84 17.27
N ARG A 73 1.93 21.40 18.54
CA ARG A 73 0.79 21.75 19.40
C ARG A 73 0.73 23.25 19.75
N ARG A 74 1.88 23.87 20.06
CA ARG A 74 1.95 25.29 20.46
C ARG A 74 1.86 26.25 19.28
N PHE A 75 2.27 25.82 18.10
CA PHE A 75 2.32 26.62 16.89
C PHE A 75 1.65 25.86 15.74
N PRO A 76 0.31 25.72 15.76
CA PRO A 76 -0.43 24.93 14.78
C PRO A 76 -0.33 25.46 13.34
N GLN A 77 0.07 26.73 13.17
CA GLN A 77 0.34 27.35 11.87
C GLN A 77 1.70 26.95 11.27
N TRP A 78 2.54 26.21 12.00
CA TRP A 78 3.83 25.72 11.51
C TRP A 78 3.74 24.24 11.18
N THR A 79 4.34 23.85 10.06
CA THR A 79 4.59 22.43 9.79
C THR A 79 5.79 21.99 10.61
N THR A 80 5.54 21.27 11.70
CA THR A 80 6.61 20.76 12.57
C THR A 80 6.62 19.25 12.57
N VAL A 81 7.75 18.65 12.23
CA VAL A 81 7.90 17.18 12.10
C VAL A 81 9.16 16.69 12.78
N SER A 82 9.14 15.44 13.25
CA SER A 82 10.36 14.72 13.63
C SER A 82 10.60 13.57 12.66
N ALA A 83 11.80 13.54 12.05
CA ALA A 83 12.14 12.63 10.97
C ALA A 83 13.39 11.80 11.28
N HIS A 84 13.43 10.56 10.82
CA HIS A 84 14.63 9.71 10.93
C HIS A 84 15.46 9.77 9.63
N PRO A 85 16.76 10.15 9.67
CA PRO A 85 17.68 10.33 8.53
C PRO A 85 17.96 9.12 7.63
N GLY A 86 17.28 7.99 7.83
CA GLY A 86 17.80 6.69 7.40
C GLY A 86 19.15 6.36 8.07
N THR A 87 19.85 5.36 7.54
CA THR A 87 21.21 5.02 7.96
C THR A 87 22.18 5.91 7.18
N VAL A 88 22.47 7.10 7.69
CA VAL A 88 23.38 8.03 7.00
C VAL A 88 24.82 7.65 7.27
N ARG A 89 25.65 7.66 6.22
CA ARG A 89 27.10 7.61 6.33
C ARG A 89 27.57 8.87 7.06
N THR A 90 27.88 8.71 8.33
CA THR A 90 28.38 9.79 9.19
C THR A 90 29.67 9.33 9.85
N ASP A 91 30.55 10.27 10.18
CA ASP A 91 31.73 10.00 11.00
C ASP A 91 31.37 9.79 12.49
N LEU A 92 30.08 9.71 12.86
CA LEU A 92 29.66 9.42 14.23
C LEU A 92 30.14 8.02 14.63
N GLY A 93 31.10 7.93 15.55
CA GLY A 93 31.70 6.67 16.00
C GLY A 93 33.13 6.44 15.49
N ARG A 94 33.64 7.27 14.58
CA ARG A 94 35.03 7.25 14.09
C ARG A 94 36.06 7.33 15.24
N ASP A 95 35.76 8.20 16.21
CA ASP A 95 36.59 8.43 17.40
C ASP A 95 36.03 7.74 18.65
N GLY A 96 35.00 6.91 18.50
CA GLY A 96 34.34 6.24 19.61
C GLY A 96 35.15 5.08 20.17
N ASN A 97 35.16 4.95 21.50
CA ASN A 97 35.67 3.81 22.28
C ASN A 97 34.85 2.50 22.05
N GLY A 98 34.20 2.37 20.88
CA GLY A 98 33.44 1.19 20.49
C GLY A 98 34.39 0.03 20.25
N GLY A 99 34.17 -1.08 20.96
CA GLY A 99 34.91 -2.32 20.76
C GLY A 99 34.87 -2.78 19.30
N PHE A 100 35.84 -3.62 18.92
CA PHE A 100 36.07 -4.10 17.55
C PHE A 100 34.79 -4.46 16.77
N MET A 101 33.80 -5.10 17.41
CA MET A 101 32.52 -5.45 16.79
C MET A 101 31.68 -4.24 16.32
N MET A 102 31.69 -3.13 17.06
CA MET A 102 30.91 -1.93 16.68
C MET A 102 31.56 -1.21 15.49
N LYS A 103 32.90 -1.18 15.44
CA LYS A 103 33.66 -0.67 14.29
C LYS A 103 33.47 -1.56 13.07
N ALA A 104 33.50 -2.88 13.23
CA ALA A 104 33.22 -3.83 12.15
C ALA A 104 31.78 -3.71 11.64
N PHE A 105 30.80 -3.57 12.54
CA PHE A 105 29.40 -3.32 12.19
C PHE A 105 29.24 -2.01 11.41
N GLN A 106 29.83 -0.90 11.88
CA GLN A 106 29.80 0.36 11.15
C GLN A 106 30.43 0.24 9.77
N THR A 107 31.65 -0.29 9.66
CA THR A 107 32.36 -0.36 8.39
C THR A 107 31.67 -1.29 7.39
N LEU A 108 31.15 -2.46 7.80
CA LEU A 108 30.46 -3.37 6.88
C LEU A 108 29.03 -2.93 6.57
N VAL A 109 28.23 -2.56 7.58
CA VAL A 109 26.80 -2.28 7.38
C VAL A 109 26.61 -0.93 6.69
N VAL A 110 27.35 0.12 7.06
CA VAL A 110 27.22 1.46 6.44
C VAL A 110 27.72 1.46 4.98
N LEU A 111 28.60 0.52 4.59
CA LEU A 111 28.99 0.35 3.19
C LEU A 111 27.83 -0.15 2.32
N PHE A 112 27.04 -1.10 2.83
CA PHE A 112 25.96 -1.76 2.08
C PHE A 112 24.57 -1.10 2.21
N ILE A 113 24.26 -0.43 3.33
CA ILE A 113 22.95 0.20 3.58
C ILE A 113 23.03 1.70 3.88
N GLY A 114 24.24 2.28 3.87
CA GLY A 114 24.43 3.68 4.19
C GLY A 114 24.12 4.59 3.01
N VAL A 115 23.31 5.62 3.23
CA VAL A 115 23.06 6.71 2.28
C VAL A 115 23.97 7.90 2.63
N ASP A 116 24.37 8.69 1.64
CA ASP A 116 25.16 9.89 1.91
C ASP A 116 24.29 10.97 2.59
N VAL A 117 24.93 11.97 3.22
CA VAL A 117 24.24 13.00 4.03
C VAL A 117 23.15 13.73 3.23
N GLU A 118 23.40 13.98 1.95
CA GLU A 118 22.45 14.64 1.06
C GLU A 118 21.20 13.78 0.80
N ASP A 119 21.38 12.48 0.58
CA ASP A 119 20.27 11.54 0.38
C ASP A 119 19.51 11.25 1.68
N GLY A 120 20.23 11.21 2.80
CA GLY A 120 19.63 11.19 4.14
C GLY A 120 18.74 12.41 4.38
N ALA A 121 19.17 13.60 3.97
CA ALA A 121 18.38 14.83 4.09
C ALA A 121 17.17 14.87 3.15
N LYS A 122 17.23 14.22 1.98
CA LYS A 122 16.11 14.07 1.03
C LYS A 122 15.05 13.06 1.49
N SER A 123 15.39 12.15 2.41
CA SER A 123 14.54 11.01 2.82
C SER A 123 13.34 11.35 3.76
N HIS A 124 12.95 12.63 3.89
CA HIS A 124 12.19 13.09 5.07
C HIS A 124 10.73 13.50 4.95
N ASN A 125 10.10 13.19 3.84
CA ASN A 125 8.65 13.06 3.73
C ASN A 125 8.44 12.40 2.39
N LEU A 126 8.49 11.07 2.32
CA LEU A 126 8.01 10.40 1.13
C LEU A 126 6.52 10.69 1.08
N PRO A 127 6.02 11.47 0.09
CA PRO A 127 4.58 11.60 -0.08
C PRO A 127 3.98 10.19 -0.14
N GLY A 128 2.89 9.97 0.57
CA GLY A 128 2.18 8.70 0.50
C GLY A 128 1.54 8.49 -0.87
N SER A 129 0.81 7.37 -1.00
CA SER A 129 0.09 6.93 -2.20
C SER A 129 0.96 6.36 -3.31
N HIS A 130 0.57 5.18 -3.75
CA HIS A 130 1.15 4.43 -4.86
C HIS A 130 0.17 4.29 -6.02
N GLU A 131 -0.90 5.09 -6.03
CA GLU A 131 -1.97 5.07 -7.05
C GLU A 131 -2.04 6.38 -7.87
N PRO A 132 -1.01 6.73 -8.65
CA PRO A 132 -0.97 7.99 -9.39
C PRO A 132 -1.85 7.97 -10.65
N SER A 133 -2.44 9.13 -10.95
CA SER A 133 -3.02 9.46 -12.25
C SER A 133 -2.82 10.93 -12.55
N GLY A 134 -2.38 11.28 -13.75
CA GLY A 134 -2.16 12.68 -14.12
C GLY A 134 -1.58 12.85 -15.51
N THR A 135 -1.06 14.05 -15.77
CA THR A 135 -0.52 14.45 -17.07
C THR A 135 1.00 14.54 -17.04
N ILE A 136 1.66 14.07 -18.10
CA ILE A 136 3.12 14.17 -18.23
C ILE A 136 3.52 15.63 -18.45
N VAL A 137 4.34 16.17 -17.56
CA VAL A 137 4.92 17.52 -17.66
C VAL A 137 6.40 17.54 -18.08
N ALA A 138 7.11 16.43 -17.89
CA ALA A 138 8.52 16.27 -18.24
C ALA A 138 8.85 14.79 -18.50
N LEU A 139 9.84 14.53 -19.35
CA LEU A 139 10.23 13.17 -19.75
C LEU A 139 11.74 12.98 -19.74
N GLY A 140 12.17 11.80 -19.33
CA GLY A 140 13.51 11.29 -19.64
C GLY A 140 13.62 10.82 -21.09
N SER A 141 14.84 10.71 -21.60
CA SER A 141 15.11 10.35 -23.00
C SER A 141 14.53 9.00 -23.42
N GLU A 142 14.52 8.02 -22.51
CA GLU A 142 13.95 6.70 -22.77
C GLU A 142 12.42 6.74 -22.82
N ALA A 143 11.78 7.43 -21.86
CA ALA A 143 10.33 7.59 -21.81
C ALA A 143 9.80 8.35 -23.05
N ALA A 144 10.56 9.31 -23.57
CA ALA A 144 10.23 10.06 -24.78
C ALA A 144 10.08 9.20 -26.05
N LYS A 145 10.48 7.92 -26.03
CA LYS A 145 10.26 6.98 -27.13
C LYS A 145 8.81 6.48 -27.22
N SER A 146 8.09 6.47 -26.10
CA SER A 146 6.73 5.93 -26.00
C SER A 146 5.69 6.97 -25.54
N PHE A 147 6.14 8.07 -24.96
CA PHE A 147 5.31 9.10 -24.34
C PHE A 147 5.68 10.50 -24.83
N ALA A 148 4.74 11.42 -24.73
CA ALA A 148 4.90 12.85 -25.00
C ALA A 148 4.43 13.69 -23.80
N VAL A 149 4.96 14.89 -23.66
CA VAL A 149 4.43 15.89 -22.72
C VAL A 149 2.97 16.17 -23.09
N GLY A 150 2.09 16.20 -22.10
CA GLY A 150 0.64 16.32 -22.28
C GLY A 150 -0.11 14.98 -22.34
N ASP A 151 0.58 13.84 -22.45
CA ASP A 151 -0.08 12.54 -22.36
C ASP A 151 -0.70 12.33 -20.96
N ARG A 152 -1.96 11.87 -20.93
CA ARG A 152 -2.66 11.43 -19.73
C ARG A 152 -2.22 10.01 -19.39
N ILE A 153 -1.72 9.78 -18.18
CA ILE A 153 -1.19 8.47 -17.78
C ILE A 153 -1.63 8.03 -16.38
N ILE A 154 -1.51 6.73 -16.16
CA ILE A 154 -1.47 6.07 -14.86
C ILE A 154 -0.26 5.15 -14.80
N ALA A 155 0.23 4.82 -13.60
CA ALA A 155 1.38 3.92 -13.48
C ALA A 155 1.34 3.05 -12.23
N ILE A 156 1.83 1.81 -12.37
CA ILE A 156 2.18 0.98 -11.21
C ILE A 156 3.48 1.53 -10.62
N GLY A 157 3.50 1.82 -9.33
CA GLY A 157 4.57 2.60 -8.69
C GLY A 157 5.97 1.98 -8.62
N VAL A 158 6.28 0.88 -9.31
CA VAL A 158 7.62 0.27 -9.29
C VAL A 158 8.61 1.08 -10.09
N GLN A 159 9.80 1.27 -9.53
CA GLN A 159 10.87 2.01 -10.21
C GLN A 159 12.17 1.24 -10.29
N GLY A 160 12.83 1.35 -11.44
CA GLY A 160 14.19 0.90 -11.63
C GLY A 160 14.43 -0.60 -11.51
N PRO A 161 13.59 -1.53 -12.02
CA PRO A 161 14.00 -2.92 -12.13
C PRO A 161 15.27 -3.05 -12.99
N CYS A 162 16.10 -4.06 -12.69
CA CYS A 162 17.39 -4.23 -13.37
C CYS A 162 17.27 -4.66 -14.84
N GLY A 163 16.12 -5.17 -15.27
CA GLY A 163 15.83 -5.51 -16.66
C GLY A 163 16.50 -6.80 -17.18
N GLY A 164 17.27 -7.52 -16.36
CA GLY A 164 18.01 -8.71 -16.82
C GLY A 164 18.06 -9.89 -15.86
N CYS A 165 17.52 -9.77 -14.64
CA CYS A 165 17.46 -10.92 -13.72
C CYS A 165 16.35 -11.91 -14.11
N ILE A 166 16.34 -13.08 -13.47
CA ILE A 166 15.31 -14.11 -13.70
C ILE A 166 13.89 -13.60 -13.45
N ASP A 167 13.71 -12.69 -12.49
CA ASP A 167 12.40 -12.10 -12.22
C ASP A 167 12.00 -11.09 -13.31
N CYS A 168 12.96 -10.37 -13.90
CA CYS A 168 12.70 -9.47 -15.01
C CYS A 168 12.43 -10.21 -16.32
N ASN A 169 13.14 -11.31 -16.55
CA ASN A 169 12.97 -12.17 -17.72
C ASN A 169 11.99 -13.31 -17.45
N GLY A 170 11.28 -13.25 -16.33
CA GLY A 170 10.33 -14.26 -15.90
C GLY A 170 9.08 -14.26 -16.78
N PRO A 171 8.18 -15.23 -16.57
CA PRO A 171 6.94 -15.30 -17.32
C PRO A 171 6.13 -14.00 -17.17
N GLU A 172 5.43 -13.62 -18.24
CA GLU A 172 4.44 -12.51 -18.28
C GLU A 172 5.04 -11.09 -18.14
N GLU A 173 6.33 -10.89 -18.44
CA GLU A 173 7.01 -9.56 -18.33
C GLU A 173 6.86 -8.94 -16.93
N PHE A 174 6.74 -9.80 -15.92
CA PHE A 174 6.32 -9.42 -14.58
C PHE A 174 7.51 -8.91 -13.75
N HIS A 175 7.99 -7.71 -14.09
CA HIS A 175 9.16 -7.08 -13.48
C HIS A 175 8.99 -6.71 -11.99
N LEU A 176 7.78 -6.80 -11.45
CA LEU A 176 7.47 -6.43 -10.06
C LEU A 176 8.21 -7.29 -9.02
N SER A 177 8.55 -8.54 -9.37
CA SER A 177 9.30 -9.43 -8.48
C SER A 177 10.81 -9.19 -8.48
N CYS A 178 11.30 -8.22 -9.26
CA CYS A 178 12.73 -7.92 -9.33
C CYS A 178 13.29 -7.48 -7.97
N LYS A 179 14.24 -8.26 -7.46
CA LYS A 179 14.95 -7.97 -6.18
C LYS A 179 15.91 -6.79 -6.24
N PHE A 180 16.13 -6.24 -7.43
CA PHE A 180 17.05 -5.12 -7.68
C PHE A 180 16.30 -3.82 -8.04
N THR A 181 14.99 -3.74 -7.75
CA THR A 181 14.23 -2.50 -7.92
C THR A 181 14.78 -1.41 -7.01
N LYS A 182 14.67 -0.14 -7.45
CA LYS A 182 14.97 1.01 -6.60
C LYS A 182 13.94 1.18 -5.48
N GLY A 183 12.71 0.75 -5.74
CA GLY A 183 11.63 0.76 -4.77
C GLY A 183 10.26 0.97 -5.41
N TYR A 184 9.30 1.30 -4.54
CA TYR A 184 7.90 1.50 -4.86
C TYR A 184 7.48 2.91 -4.44
N ALA A 185 6.96 3.70 -5.38
CA ALA A 185 6.40 5.03 -5.14
C ALA A 185 5.33 4.95 -4.04
N GLY A 186 5.39 5.84 -3.05
CA GLY A 186 4.46 5.90 -1.93
C GLY A 186 4.68 4.84 -0.85
N ILE A 187 5.69 3.97 -0.99
CA ILE A 187 6.06 2.95 0.00
C ILE A 187 7.52 3.14 0.43
N SER A 188 8.47 2.98 -0.49
CA SER A 188 9.91 3.15 -0.25
C SER A 188 10.53 4.30 -1.04
N LEU A 189 9.76 4.89 -1.97
CA LEU A 189 10.11 6.08 -2.75
C LEU A 189 9.00 7.14 -2.62
N PRO A 190 9.25 8.41 -3.00
CA PRO A 190 8.22 9.44 -2.99
C PRO A 190 7.00 9.04 -3.82
N GLY A 191 5.80 9.19 -3.27
CA GLY A 191 4.54 8.80 -3.87
C GLY A 191 3.77 9.93 -4.55
N ALA A 192 2.47 9.71 -4.70
CA ALA A 192 1.56 10.55 -5.48
C ALA A 192 0.77 11.59 -4.67
N PHE A 193 0.89 11.63 -3.33
CA PHE A 193 0.36 12.73 -2.51
C PHE A 193 1.24 13.99 -2.61
N ALA A 194 1.49 14.43 -3.83
CA ALA A 194 2.25 15.61 -4.19
C ALA A 194 1.78 16.10 -5.56
N GLU A 195 2.00 17.38 -5.86
CA GLU A 195 1.66 17.98 -7.16
C GLU A 195 2.44 17.33 -8.31
N TYR A 196 3.63 16.79 -8.03
CA TYR A 196 4.48 16.09 -8.97
C TYR A 196 4.99 14.79 -8.37
N THR A 197 5.06 13.74 -9.19
CA THR A 197 5.65 12.45 -8.82
C THR A 197 6.46 11.89 -9.97
N VAL A 198 7.55 11.19 -9.65
CA VAL A 198 8.42 10.54 -10.64
C VAL A 198 7.96 9.11 -10.82
N LEU A 199 7.73 8.69 -12.06
CA LEU A 199 7.25 7.36 -12.42
C LEU A 199 8.17 6.72 -13.46
N ASP A 200 8.14 5.40 -13.53
CA ASP A 200 8.93 4.61 -14.48
C ASP A 200 8.05 4.27 -15.69
N ASP A 201 8.53 4.58 -16.90
CA ASP A 201 7.78 4.43 -18.15
C ASP A 201 7.42 2.98 -18.44
N ARG A 202 8.24 2.04 -17.95
CA ARG A 202 8.03 0.58 -18.09
C ARG A 202 6.81 0.07 -17.33
N PHE A 203 6.25 0.86 -16.43
CA PHE A 203 5.04 0.55 -15.67
C PHE A 203 3.91 1.57 -15.88
N SER A 204 4.08 2.46 -16.86
CA SER A 204 3.13 3.52 -17.17
C SER A 204 2.26 3.16 -18.37
N VAL A 205 0.99 3.56 -18.33
CA VAL A 205 -0.01 3.32 -19.37
C VAL A 205 -0.74 4.62 -19.68
N LYS A 206 -0.93 4.93 -20.96
CA LYS A 206 -1.76 6.05 -21.39
C LYS A 206 -3.23 5.73 -21.15
N ILE A 207 -3.98 6.70 -20.67
CA ILE A 207 -5.43 6.59 -20.52
C ILE A 207 -6.14 7.47 -21.56
N PRO A 208 -7.29 7.04 -22.08
CA PRO A 208 -8.05 7.84 -23.03
C PRO A 208 -8.79 8.99 -22.31
N ASP A 209 -9.25 9.99 -23.07
CA ASP A 209 -9.89 11.19 -22.52
C ASP A 209 -11.20 10.89 -21.80
N GLU A 210 -11.93 9.85 -22.22
CA GLU A 210 -13.19 9.46 -21.58
C GLU A 210 -12.99 8.86 -20.18
N LEU A 211 -11.76 8.43 -19.83
CA LEU A 211 -11.42 7.94 -18.51
C LEU A 211 -10.86 9.07 -17.64
N SER A 212 -11.71 9.60 -16.76
CA SER A 212 -11.33 10.62 -15.75
C SER A 212 -10.20 10.11 -14.84
N PHE A 213 -9.32 11.01 -14.39
CA PHE A 213 -8.24 10.67 -13.46
C PHE A 213 -8.75 10.07 -12.14
N ILE A 214 -9.90 10.55 -11.61
CA ILE A 214 -10.52 9.99 -10.39
C ILE A 214 -10.78 8.49 -10.53
N LYS A 215 -11.30 8.05 -11.69
CA LYS A 215 -11.54 6.63 -11.98
C LYS A 215 -10.27 5.88 -12.36
N ALA A 216 -9.28 6.57 -12.93
CA ALA A 216 -8.06 5.93 -13.41
C ALA A 216 -7.08 5.59 -12.27
N ALA A 217 -6.93 6.48 -11.27
CA ALA A 217 -5.98 6.29 -10.17
C ALA A 217 -6.11 4.91 -9.49
N PRO A 218 -7.30 4.46 -9.04
CA PRO A 218 -7.42 3.17 -8.37
C PRO A 218 -7.09 1.95 -9.24
N LEU A 219 -7.04 2.10 -10.57
CA LEU A 219 -6.71 0.99 -11.47
C LEU A 219 -5.26 0.53 -11.34
N THR A 220 -4.36 1.39 -10.89
CA THR A 220 -2.91 1.11 -10.77
C THR A 220 -2.53 0.17 -9.63
N CYS A 221 -3.45 -0.05 -8.68
CA CYS A 221 -3.29 -1.04 -7.62
C CYS A 221 -4.53 -1.92 -7.51
N ALA A 222 -5.65 -1.37 -7.02
CA ALA A 222 -6.83 -2.16 -6.75
C ALA A 222 -7.40 -2.80 -8.04
N GLY A 223 -7.47 -2.04 -9.13
CA GLY A 223 -7.96 -2.55 -10.40
C GLY A 223 -7.04 -3.60 -11.00
N CYS A 224 -5.74 -3.31 -11.16
CA CYS A 224 -4.79 -4.21 -11.81
C CYS A 224 -4.62 -5.52 -11.03
N THR A 225 -4.60 -5.45 -9.69
CA THR A 225 -4.57 -6.61 -8.81
C THR A 225 -5.84 -7.45 -8.98
N SER A 226 -7.01 -6.81 -9.02
CA SER A 226 -8.29 -7.51 -9.23
C SER A 226 -8.36 -8.16 -10.60
N TRP A 227 -7.90 -7.46 -11.65
CA TRP A 227 -7.83 -7.97 -13.01
C TRP A 227 -6.97 -9.24 -13.10
N ARG A 228 -5.73 -9.16 -12.59
CA ARG A 228 -4.81 -10.30 -12.59
C ARG A 228 -5.35 -11.46 -11.75
N ALA A 229 -5.96 -11.18 -10.60
CA ALA A 229 -6.55 -12.22 -9.76
C ALA A 229 -7.70 -12.94 -10.49
N VAL A 230 -8.58 -12.23 -11.19
CA VAL A 230 -9.64 -12.83 -12.02
C VAL A 230 -9.05 -13.64 -13.18
N LYS A 231 -8.04 -13.12 -13.88
CA LYS A 231 -7.34 -13.85 -14.94
C LYS A 231 -6.69 -15.15 -14.42
N ARG A 232 -6.02 -15.09 -13.26
CA ARG A 232 -5.38 -16.25 -12.62
C ARG A 232 -6.37 -17.27 -12.10
N ALA A 233 -7.52 -16.82 -11.58
CA ALA A 233 -8.60 -17.72 -11.18
C ALA A 233 -9.09 -18.57 -12.36
N GLY A 234 -9.02 -18.02 -13.59
CA GLY A 234 -9.17 -18.78 -14.83
C GLY A 234 -10.56 -19.39 -15.05
N VAL A 235 -11.56 -18.94 -14.28
CA VAL A 235 -12.94 -19.40 -14.37
C VAL A 235 -13.53 -18.95 -15.71
N LYS A 236 -14.10 -19.90 -16.45
CA LYS A 236 -14.70 -19.64 -17.76
C LYS A 236 -16.10 -19.07 -17.59
N SER A 237 -16.60 -18.40 -18.64
CA SER A 237 -18.00 -17.94 -18.71
C SER A 237 -18.95 -19.08 -18.36
N GLY A 238 -19.96 -18.79 -17.53
CA GLY A 238 -20.90 -19.77 -16.96
C GLY A 238 -20.38 -20.55 -15.74
N GLY A 239 -19.08 -20.50 -15.46
CA GLY A 239 -18.50 -21.00 -14.22
C GLY A 239 -18.80 -20.11 -13.01
N TRP A 240 -18.37 -20.56 -11.83
CA TRP A 240 -18.62 -19.88 -10.56
C TRP A 240 -17.32 -19.44 -9.88
N LEU A 241 -17.24 -18.17 -9.51
CA LEU A 241 -16.11 -17.56 -8.81
C LEU A 241 -16.54 -17.05 -7.44
N GLY A 242 -15.88 -17.54 -6.40
CA GLY A 242 -15.98 -16.98 -5.05
C GLY A 242 -15.09 -15.76 -4.90
N ILE A 243 -15.54 -14.72 -4.20
CA ILE A 243 -14.71 -13.56 -3.86
C ILE A 243 -14.90 -13.22 -2.38
N VAL A 244 -13.87 -13.45 -1.57
CA VAL A 244 -13.88 -13.10 -0.13
C VAL A 244 -13.39 -11.66 0.03
N GLY A 245 -14.18 -10.80 0.69
CA GLY A 245 -13.95 -9.36 0.72
C GLY A 245 -14.50 -8.64 -0.53
N SER A 246 -15.63 -9.14 -1.05
CA SER A 246 -16.22 -8.72 -2.33
C SER A 246 -16.73 -7.28 -2.40
N GLY A 247 -16.99 -6.63 -1.27
CA GLY A 247 -17.42 -5.23 -1.21
C GLY A 247 -16.30 -4.26 -0.79
N GLY A 248 -15.06 -4.76 -0.69
CA GLY A 248 -13.88 -3.93 -0.44
C GLY A 248 -13.39 -3.17 -1.67
N GLY A 249 -12.32 -2.39 -1.50
CA GLY A 249 -11.72 -1.59 -2.57
C GLY A 249 -11.22 -2.39 -3.78
N LEU A 250 -10.75 -3.63 -3.56
CA LEU A 250 -10.43 -4.57 -4.65
C LEU A 250 -11.66 -5.38 -5.06
N GLY A 251 -12.42 -5.86 -4.08
CA GLY A 251 -13.54 -6.79 -4.29
C GLY A 251 -14.57 -6.33 -5.30
N HIS A 252 -15.03 -5.08 -5.17
CA HIS A 252 -16.10 -4.57 -6.05
C HIS A 252 -15.64 -4.45 -7.52
N LEU A 253 -14.34 -4.30 -7.77
CA LEU A 253 -13.76 -4.34 -9.10
C LEU A 253 -13.64 -5.78 -9.60
N ALA A 254 -13.13 -6.69 -8.77
CA ALA A 254 -13.03 -8.11 -9.12
C ALA A 254 -14.40 -8.72 -9.46
N VAL A 255 -15.44 -8.36 -8.70
CA VAL A 255 -16.84 -8.74 -8.96
C VAL A 255 -17.26 -8.29 -10.36
N GLN A 256 -17.11 -7.00 -10.66
CA GLN A 256 -17.54 -6.46 -11.96
C GLN A 256 -16.75 -7.03 -13.12
N ILE A 257 -15.42 -7.18 -12.98
CA ILE A 257 -14.58 -7.75 -14.01
C ILE A 257 -15.04 -9.18 -14.34
N ALA A 258 -15.24 -10.02 -13.31
CA ALA A 258 -15.69 -11.39 -13.51
C ALA A 258 -17.12 -11.47 -14.07
N ALA A 259 -18.06 -10.73 -13.51
CA ALA A 259 -19.46 -10.71 -13.95
C ALA A 259 -19.59 -10.26 -15.41
N LYS A 260 -18.85 -9.22 -15.82
CA LYS A 260 -18.85 -8.72 -17.21
C LYS A 260 -18.11 -9.64 -18.19
N GLN A 261 -17.31 -10.59 -17.69
CA GLN A 261 -16.75 -11.70 -18.47
C GLN A 261 -17.67 -12.93 -18.54
N GLY A 262 -18.91 -12.82 -18.02
CA GLY A 262 -19.90 -13.89 -18.04
C GLY A 262 -19.71 -14.94 -16.95
N VAL A 263 -18.91 -14.66 -15.92
CA VAL A 263 -18.70 -15.56 -14.77
C VAL A 263 -19.76 -15.27 -13.71
N ASN A 264 -20.35 -16.32 -13.13
CA ASN A 264 -21.24 -16.17 -11.98
C ASN A 264 -20.41 -15.91 -10.72
N VAL A 265 -20.73 -14.87 -9.96
CA VAL A 265 -19.93 -14.46 -8.80
C VAL A 265 -20.71 -14.61 -7.49
N VAL A 266 -20.09 -15.28 -6.53
CA VAL A 266 -20.54 -15.30 -5.12
C VAL A 266 -19.57 -14.47 -4.30
N GLY A 267 -20.05 -13.34 -3.79
CA GLY A 267 -19.28 -12.46 -2.95
C GLY A 267 -19.52 -12.73 -1.47
N ILE A 268 -18.46 -13.00 -0.71
CA ILE A 268 -18.50 -13.16 0.74
C ILE A 268 -18.10 -11.86 1.40
N GLU A 269 -18.89 -11.38 2.35
CA GLU A 269 -18.64 -10.16 3.11
C GLU A 269 -19.19 -10.24 4.55
N ALA A 270 -18.69 -9.34 5.41
CA ALA A 270 -19.11 -9.23 6.81
C ALA A 270 -19.75 -7.87 7.15
N ARG A 271 -19.61 -6.87 6.27
CA ARG A 271 -20.13 -5.52 6.49
C ARG A 271 -21.36 -5.28 5.64
N ASP A 272 -22.41 -4.69 6.22
CA ASP A 272 -23.69 -4.46 5.51
C ASP A 272 -23.52 -3.57 4.28
N ILE A 273 -22.76 -2.48 4.39
CA ILE A 273 -22.43 -1.59 3.26
C ILE A 273 -21.67 -2.32 2.14
N ALA A 274 -20.82 -3.29 2.51
CA ALA A 274 -20.02 -4.05 1.56
C ALA A 274 -20.87 -5.13 0.88
N LEU A 275 -21.77 -5.80 1.62
CA LEU A 275 -22.77 -6.71 1.05
C LEU A 275 -23.66 -6.00 0.04
N GLU A 276 -24.10 -4.77 0.33
CA GLU A 276 -24.86 -3.95 -0.63
C GLU A 276 -24.04 -3.61 -1.88
N LEU A 277 -22.79 -3.17 -1.71
CA LEU A 277 -21.90 -2.89 -2.84
C LEU A 277 -21.66 -4.14 -3.71
N THR A 278 -21.48 -5.33 -3.11
CA THR A 278 -21.36 -6.60 -3.83
C THR A 278 -22.58 -6.87 -4.73
N ARG A 279 -23.80 -6.63 -4.21
CA ARG A 279 -25.03 -6.79 -5.01
C ARG A 279 -25.10 -5.78 -6.15
N ARG A 280 -24.82 -4.50 -5.86
CA ARG A 280 -24.79 -3.43 -6.88
C ARG A 280 -23.74 -3.69 -7.96
N ALA A 281 -22.61 -4.30 -7.59
CA ALA A 281 -21.53 -4.68 -8.49
C ALA A 281 -21.88 -5.88 -9.40
N GLY A 282 -23.00 -6.58 -9.16
CA GLY A 282 -23.50 -7.66 -10.00
C GLY A 282 -23.25 -9.08 -9.48
N ALA A 283 -22.95 -9.25 -8.18
CA ALA A 283 -22.74 -10.56 -7.55
C ALA A 283 -23.83 -10.92 -6.55
N SER A 284 -24.00 -12.22 -6.31
CA SER A 284 -24.76 -12.74 -5.17
C SER A 284 -23.94 -12.53 -3.89
N ALA A 285 -24.46 -11.74 -2.94
CA ALA A 285 -23.76 -11.44 -1.69
C ALA A 285 -24.19 -12.39 -0.56
N VAL A 286 -23.22 -13.04 0.07
CA VAL A 286 -23.39 -13.97 1.20
C VAL A 286 -22.71 -13.40 2.44
N ASP A 287 -23.46 -13.38 3.54
CA ASP A 287 -22.98 -12.92 4.85
C ASP A 287 -22.21 -14.03 5.56
N VAL A 288 -20.97 -13.74 5.98
CA VAL A 288 -20.12 -14.69 6.72
C VAL A 288 -20.37 -14.69 8.22
N ARG A 289 -21.02 -13.66 8.78
CA ARG A 289 -21.23 -13.48 10.23
C ARG A 289 -22.02 -14.62 10.90
N PRO A 290 -23.02 -15.26 10.26
CA PRO A 290 -23.72 -16.42 10.85
C PRO A 290 -22.86 -17.66 11.06
N GLY A 291 -21.62 -17.67 10.55
CA GLY A 291 -20.65 -18.76 10.71
C GLY A 291 -20.48 -19.60 9.45
N THR A 292 -19.42 -20.40 9.44
CA THR A 292 -18.95 -21.13 8.25
C THR A 292 -19.99 -22.06 7.66
N GLU A 293 -20.72 -22.82 8.48
CA GLU A 293 -21.71 -23.80 7.99
C GLU A 293 -22.89 -23.13 7.28
N ALA A 294 -23.44 -22.05 7.87
CA ALA A 294 -24.52 -21.28 7.28
C ALA A 294 -24.08 -20.60 5.98
N MET A 295 -22.88 -20.02 5.97
CA MET A 295 -22.31 -19.39 4.78
C MET A 295 -22.12 -20.43 3.65
N VAL A 296 -21.52 -21.59 3.93
CA VAL A 296 -21.35 -22.66 2.92
C VAL A 296 -22.70 -23.18 2.42
N HIS A 297 -23.70 -23.29 3.30
CA HIS A 297 -25.06 -23.69 2.90
C HIS A 297 -25.68 -22.70 1.89
N GLU A 298 -25.57 -21.40 2.14
CA GLU A 298 -26.06 -20.37 1.22
C GLU A 298 -25.30 -20.38 -0.11
N VAL A 299 -23.98 -20.58 -0.10
CA VAL A 299 -23.18 -20.75 -1.34
C VAL A 299 -23.71 -21.92 -2.17
N ARG A 300 -23.90 -23.10 -1.54
CA ARG A 300 -24.42 -24.30 -2.22
C ARG A 300 -25.81 -24.09 -2.79
N LYS A 301 -26.67 -23.39 -2.05
CA LYS A 301 -28.03 -23.06 -2.49
C LYS A 301 -28.02 -22.13 -3.71
N LEU A 302 -27.12 -21.15 -3.75
CA LEU A 302 -26.96 -20.22 -4.88
C LEU A 302 -26.45 -20.92 -6.14
N ILE A 303 -25.46 -21.79 -5.99
CA ILE A 303 -24.83 -22.51 -7.12
C ILE A 303 -25.74 -23.63 -7.63
N GLY A 304 -26.44 -24.30 -6.71
CA GLY A 304 -27.30 -25.43 -7.01
C GLY A 304 -26.54 -26.71 -7.36
N PRO A 305 -27.25 -27.82 -7.57
CA PRO A 305 -26.64 -29.09 -7.90
C PRO A 305 -25.92 -28.99 -9.25
N ARG A 306 -24.63 -29.34 -9.25
CA ARG A 306 -23.78 -29.47 -10.43
C ARG A 306 -23.08 -30.82 -10.35
N GLY A 307 -22.84 -31.47 -11.49
CA GLY A 307 -22.12 -32.74 -11.52
C GLY A 307 -22.74 -33.84 -10.63
N MET A 308 -21.92 -34.80 -10.23
CA MET A 308 -22.29 -35.92 -9.35
C MET A 308 -21.40 -36.01 -8.10
N GLY A 309 -20.36 -35.19 -8.01
CA GLY A 309 -19.39 -35.18 -6.94
C GLY A 309 -19.84 -34.36 -5.74
N LYS A 310 -19.47 -34.80 -4.53
CA LYS A 310 -19.68 -34.01 -3.31
C LYS A 310 -18.87 -32.71 -3.40
N GLY A 311 -19.55 -31.57 -3.39
CA GLY A 311 -18.90 -30.26 -3.48
C GLY A 311 -18.81 -29.67 -4.89
N ASP A 312 -19.39 -30.30 -5.90
CA ASP A 312 -19.50 -29.73 -7.25
C ASP A 312 -20.41 -28.48 -7.29
N ASP A 313 -21.26 -28.33 -6.27
CA ASP A 313 -22.11 -27.18 -5.93
C ASP A 313 -21.34 -26.05 -5.18
N LEU A 314 -20.02 -26.01 -5.31
CA LEU A 314 -19.14 -24.96 -4.81
C LEU A 314 -18.46 -24.20 -5.95
N CYS A 315 -17.73 -23.13 -5.63
CA CYS A 315 -17.07 -22.27 -6.62
C CYS A 315 -15.94 -23.03 -7.33
N ASP A 316 -15.78 -22.80 -8.64
CA ASP A 316 -14.71 -23.38 -9.46
C ASP A 316 -13.33 -22.86 -9.04
N ALA A 317 -13.28 -21.59 -8.62
CA ALA A 317 -12.15 -20.97 -7.96
C ALA A 317 -12.64 -19.90 -6.97
N THR A 318 -11.76 -19.45 -6.07
CA THR A 318 -12.03 -18.34 -5.15
C THR A 318 -10.87 -17.36 -5.09
N ILE A 319 -11.15 -16.06 -5.05
CA ILE A 319 -10.15 -15.01 -4.80
C ILE A 319 -10.34 -14.48 -3.38
N VAL A 320 -9.24 -14.34 -2.64
CA VAL A 320 -9.24 -13.86 -1.26
C VAL A 320 -8.63 -12.46 -1.19
N LEU A 321 -9.48 -11.46 -0.95
CA LEU A 321 -9.13 -10.03 -0.91
C LEU A 321 -9.27 -9.42 0.49
N SER A 322 -9.76 -10.18 1.46
CA SER A 322 -9.82 -9.78 2.86
C SER A 322 -8.58 -10.25 3.61
N ASP A 323 -8.03 -9.37 4.44
CA ASP A 323 -6.89 -9.62 5.34
C ASP A 323 -7.31 -10.19 6.71
N ALA A 324 -8.59 -10.53 6.89
CA ALA A 324 -9.03 -11.22 8.10
C ALA A 324 -8.33 -12.59 8.20
N GLU A 325 -7.91 -12.98 9.40
CA GLU A 325 -7.15 -14.22 9.62
C GLU A 325 -7.89 -15.48 9.12
N ALA A 326 -9.23 -15.47 9.14
CA ALA A 326 -10.08 -16.56 8.68
C ALA A 326 -10.44 -16.49 7.18
N ALA A 327 -10.00 -15.46 6.45
CA ALA A 327 -10.43 -15.20 5.07
C ALA A 327 -9.95 -16.29 4.10
N LEU A 328 -8.71 -16.78 4.23
CA LEU A 328 -8.24 -17.86 3.37
C LEU A 328 -9.02 -19.15 3.62
N HIS A 329 -9.24 -19.52 4.89
CA HIS A 329 -10.07 -20.68 5.22
C HIS A 329 -11.49 -20.55 4.63
N THR A 330 -12.10 -19.36 4.74
CA THR A 330 -13.38 -19.03 4.10
C THR A 330 -13.32 -19.29 2.59
N GLY A 331 -12.26 -18.84 1.93
CA GLY A 331 -12.08 -19.06 0.50
C GLY A 331 -11.91 -20.53 0.13
N MET A 332 -11.23 -21.30 0.99
CA MET A 332 -11.06 -22.74 0.78
C MET A 332 -12.40 -23.49 0.88
N VAL A 333 -13.17 -23.30 1.95
CA VAL A 333 -14.39 -24.11 2.18
C VAL A 333 -15.48 -23.89 1.13
N ILE A 334 -15.49 -22.73 0.45
CA ILE A 334 -16.42 -22.43 -0.64
C ILE A 334 -15.89 -22.81 -2.03
N THR A 335 -14.67 -23.34 -2.12
CA THR A 335 -14.05 -23.81 -3.36
C THR A 335 -14.26 -25.32 -3.50
N LYS A 336 -14.65 -25.76 -4.69
CA LYS A 336 -14.85 -27.18 -5.00
C LYS A 336 -13.54 -27.96 -4.98
N GLY A 337 -13.62 -29.29 -4.92
CA GLY A 337 -12.45 -30.16 -5.04
C GLY A 337 -11.69 -29.93 -6.37
N HIS A 338 -10.36 -30.01 -6.33
CA HIS A 338 -9.45 -29.65 -7.43
C HIS A 338 -9.49 -28.16 -7.86
N GLY A 339 -10.27 -27.33 -7.15
CA GLY A 339 -10.40 -25.91 -7.40
C GLY A 339 -9.14 -25.12 -7.05
N LEU A 340 -9.15 -23.84 -7.42
CA LEU A 340 -8.06 -22.91 -7.18
C LEU A 340 -8.49 -21.83 -6.19
N VAL A 341 -7.66 -21.57 -5.19
CA VAL A 341 -7.76 -20.38 -4.33
C VAL A 341 -6.62 -19.43 -4.68
N VAL A 342 -6.96 -18.19 -4.99
CA VAL A 342 -6.03 -17.11 -5.30
C VAL A 342 -5.95 -16.17 -4.09
N GLU A 343 -4.84 -16.23 -3.36
CA GLU A 343 -4.56 -15.35 -2.23
C GLU A 343 -3.97 -14.03 -2.74
N VAL A 344 -4.57 -12.91 -2.36
CA VAL A 344 -4.13 -11.55 -2.74
C VAL A 344 -3.89 -10.69 -1.52
N ALA A 345 -4.76 -10.80 -0.51
CA ALA A 345 -4.60 -10.11 0.76
C ALA A 345 -3.30 -10.53 1.48
N GLN A 346 -2.82 -9.67 2.36
CA GLN A 346 -1.54 -9.83 3.05
C GLN A 346 -1.73 -9.80 4.58
N PRO A 347 -2.44 -10.79 5.16
CA PRO A 347 -2.56 -10.89 6.60
C PRO A 347 -1.18 -11.16 7.23
N SER A 348 -1.03 -10.84 8.51
CA SER A 348 0.21 -11.12 9.25
C SER A 348 0.54 -12.62 9.33
N ARG A 349 -0.50 -13.46 9.31
CA ARG A 349 -0.40 -14.91 9.25
C ARG A 349 -1.53 -15.47 8.39
N VAL A 350 -1.17 -16.45 7.59
CA VAL A 350 -2.11 -17.25 6.79
C VAL A 350 -2.31 -18.59 7.50
N ASN A 351 -3.57 -18.93 7.83
CA ASN A 351 -3.91 -20.17 8.51
C ASN A 351 -5.06 -20.89 7.79
N PHE A 352 -4.95 -22.21 7.63
CA PHE A 352 -6.05 -23.04 7.10
C PHE A 352 -5.93 -24.50 7.59
N PRO A 353 -7.05 -25.25 7.71
CA PRO A 353 -7.01 -26.67 8.01
C PRO A 353 -6.39 -27.44 6.84
N PHE A 354 -5.36 -28.24 7.09
CA PHE A 354 -4.69 -29.01 6.04
C PHE A 354 -5.65 -29.98 5.33
N GLN A 355 -6.73 -30.40 6.01
CA GLN A 355 -7.76 -31.28 5.47
C GLN A 355 -8.42 -30.67 4.21
N GLU A 356 -8.65 -29.35 4.23
CA GLU A 356 -9.24 -28.63 3.10
C GLU A 356 -8.32 -28.66 1.88
N MET A 357 -7.00 -28.64 2.10
CA MET A 357 -6.01 -28.68 1.04
C MET A 357 -5.76 -30.10 0.52
N ILE A 358 -5.47 -31.04 1.43
CA ILE A 358 -5.00 -32.39 1.07
C ILE A 358 -6.16 -33.27 0.58
N PHE A 359 -7.28 -33.31 1.31
CA PHE A 359 -8.36 -34.27 0.99
C PHE A 359 -9.29 -33.80 -0.11
N ARG A 360 -9.21 -32.53 -0.52
CA ARG A 360 -9.97 -31.98 -1.65
C ARG A 360 -9.08 -31.50 -2.80
N ASP A 361 -7.76 -31.75 -2.72
CA ASP A 361 -6.78 -31.36 -3.73
C ASP A 361 -6.91 -29.88 -4.15
N ILE A 362 -7.08 -29.00 -3.16
CA ILE A 362 -7.20 -27.56 -3.43
C ILE A 362 -5.82 -27.01 -3.78
N ARG A 363 -5.77 -26.23 -4.86
CA ARG A 363 -4.58 -25.49 -5.26
C ARG A 363 -4.61 -24.09 -4.65
N LEU A 364 -3.48 -23.66 -4.09
CA LEU A 364 -3.31 -22.31 -3.55
C LEU A 364 -2.23 -21.57 -4.35
N MET A 365 -2.54 -20.35 -4.78
CA MET A 365 -1.63 -19.48 -5.54
C MET A 365 -1.71 -18.06 -5.01
N GLY A 366 -0.57 -17.39 -4.83
CA GLY A 366 -0.54 -15.95 -4.54
C GLY A 366 -0.69 -15.11 -5.81
N SER A 367 -1.23 -13.90 -5.73
CA SER A 367 -1.23 -12.91 -6.82
C SER A 367 -0.98 -11.50 -6.29
N ASN A 368 -0.23 -10.70 -7.05
CA ASN A 368 0.15 -9.34 -6.68
C ASN A 368 0.11 -8.46 -7.93
N LEU A 369 -0.51 -7.27 -7.86
CA LEU A 369 -0.52 -6.22 -8.90
C LEU A 369 -0.72 -6.77 -10.32
N SER A 370 -0.03 -6.25 -11.34
CA SER A 370 -0.06 -6.73 -12.72
C SER A 370 1.18 -6.34 -13.51
N SER A 371 1.34 -6.90 -14.71
CA SER A 371 2.26 -6.35 -15.72
C SER A 371 1.70 -5.04 -16.31
N ARG A 372 2.53 -4.31 -17.07
CA ARG A 372 2.10 -3.11 -17.82
C ARG A 372 1.05 -3.46 -18.89
N SER A 373 1.22 -4.59 -19.58
CA SER A 373 0.27 -5.06 -20.59
C SER A 373 -1.09 -5.41 -19.97
N GLU A 374 -1.10 -6.08 -18.83
CA GLU A 374 -2.33 -6.36 -18.08
C GLU A 374 -3.04 -5.08 -17.62
N LEU A 375 -2.29 -4.05 -17.20
CA LEU A 375 -2.88 -2.75 -16.86
C LEU A 375 -3.50 -2.07 -18.07
N ALA A 376 -2.85 -2.13 -19.24
CA ALA A 376 -3.41 -1.61 -20.48
C ALA A 376 -4.69 -2.33 -20.90
N ASP A 377 -4.72 -3.66 -20.79
CA ASP A 377 -5.92 -4.46 -21.04
C ASP A 377 -7.06 -4.10 -20.08
N LEU A 378 -6.74 -3.88 -18.80
CA LEU A 378 -7.71 -3.42 -17.82
C LEU A 378 -8.28 -2.05 -18.17
N VAL A 379 -7.45 -1.07 -18.52
CA VAL A 379 -7.91 0.28 -18.92
C VAL A 379 -8.92 0.17 -20.06
N LYS A 380 -8.58 -0.62 -21.10
CA LYS A 380 -9.46 -0.88 -22.22
C LYS A 380 -10.78 -1.52 -21.76
N PHE A 381 -10.70 -2.57 -20.93
CA PHE A 381 -11.87 -3.27 -20.42
C PHE A 381 -12.79 -2.37 -19.59
N VAL A 382 -12.23 -1.50 -18.73
CA VAL A 382 -13.00 -0.58 -17.90
C VAL A 382 -13.82 0.38 -18.76
N VAL A 383 -13.24 0.88 -19.85
CA VAL A 383 -13.91 1.77 -20.80
C VAL A 383 -14.98 1.03 -21.60
N GLU A 384 -14.62 -0.10 -22.22
CA GLU A 384 -15.52 -0.88 -23.09
C GLU A 384 -16.75 -1.41 -22.34
N HIS A 385 -16.56 -1.77 -21.07
CA HIS A 385 -17.59 -2.42 -20.28
C HIS A 385 -18.21 -1.51 -19.21
N ASP A 386 -17.83 -0.23 -19.17
CA ASP A 386 -18.35 0.75 -18.20
C ASP A 386 -18.29 0.22 -16.76
N VAL A 387 -17.10 -0.20 -16.33
CA VAL A 387 -16.84 -0.66 -14.96
C VAL A 387 -16.96 0.52 -14.00
N LYS A 388 -17.80 0.39 -12.98
CA LYS A 388 -18.07 1.46 -12.02
C LYS A 388 -17.12 1.37 -10.83
N LEU A 389 -16.37 2.44 -10.60
CA LEU A 389 -15.58 2.59 -9.38
C LEU A 389 -16.40 3.34 -8.34
N GLU A 390 -16.64 2.70 -7.20
CA GLU A 390 -17.21 3.40 -6.05
C GLU A 390 -16.07 4.18 -5.38
N THR A 391 -16.11 5.51 -5.45
CA THR A 391 -15.04 6.37 -4.92
C THR A 391 -15.56 7.38 -3.90
N THR A 392 -14.86 7.52 -2.78
CA THR A 392 -14.98 8.67 -1.87
C THR A 392 -13.87 9.66 -2.21
N VAL A 393 -14.24 10.86 -2.65
CA VAL A 393 -13.31 11.88 -3.14
C VAL A 393 -13.05 12.92 -2.07
N PHE A 394 -11.77 13.16 -1.80
CA PHE A 394 -11.28 14.27 -0.99
C PHE A 394 -10.48 15.23 -1.86
N ARG A 395 -10.35 16.49 -1.42
CA ARG A 395 -9.74 17.56 -2.21
C ARG A 395 -8.61 18.25 -1.43
N GLY A 396 -7.46 18.34 -2.08
CA GLY A 396 -6.23 18.94 -1.60
C GLY A 396 -5.48 18.13 -0.53
N LEU A 397 -4.18 18.38 -0.39
CA LEU A 397 -3.32 17.67 0.56
C LEU A 397 -3.73 17.88 2.03
N GLN A 398 -4.42 18.97 2.34
CA GLN A 398 -4.94 19.26 3.67
C GLN A 398 -5.94 18.21 4.18
N SER A 399 -6.62 17.49 3.27
CA SER A 399 -7.62 16.49 3.63
C SER A 399 -7.03 15.14 4.04
N LEU A 400 -5.71 14.97 3.94
CA LEU A 400 -5.06 13.67 4.21
C LEU A 400 -5.32 13.16 5.62
N LYS A 401 -5.45 14.07 6.60
CA LYS A 401 -5.82 13.70 7.96
C LYS A 401 -7.17 12.95 7.99
N ASP A 402 -8.19 13.52 7.35
CA ASP A 402 -9.54 12.94 7.32
C ASP A 402 -9.57 11.63 6.52
N VAL A 403 -8.73 11.53 5.48
CA VAL A 403 -8.53 10.28 4.72
C VAL A 403 -7.99 9.16 5.61
N TYR A 404 -6.99 9.44 6.43
CA TYR A 404 -6.44 8.45 7.35
C TYR A 404 -7.45 8.05 8.42
N GLU A 405 -8.17 9.01 9.01
CA GLU A 405 -9.22 8.74 10.00
C GLU A 405 -10.35 7.87 9.42
N LEU A 406 -10.81 8.15 8.19
CA LEU A 406 -11.82 7.34 7.50
C LEU A 406 -11.30 5.93 7.18
N SER A 407 -10.04 5.80 6.75
CA SER A 407 -9.43 4.50 6.45
C SER A 407 -9.30 3.65 7.71
N GLU A 408 -8.87 4.22 8.84
CA GLU A 408 -8.74 3.53 10.12
C GLU A 408 -10.10 3.12 10.71
N ALA A 409 -11.14 3.92 10.49
CA ALA A 409 -12.49 3.58 10.93
C ALA A 409 -13.07 2.36 10.19
N GLY A 410 -12.56 2.01 9.01
CA GLY A 410 -13.02 0.84 8.23
C GLY A 410 -14.47 0.95 7.71
N THR A 411 -15.05 2.15 7.76
CA THR A 411 -16.46 2.41 7.42
C THR A 411 -16.67 2.72 5.93
N SER A 412 -15.60 2.94 5.17
CA SER A 412 -15.69 3.18 3.73
C SER A 412 -15.91 1.88 2.94
N ALA A 413 -16.72 2.00 1.89
CA ALA A 413 -16.83 1.02 0.81
C ALA A 413 -16.22 1.61 -0.46
N GLY A 414 -15.61 0.76 -1.30
CA GLY A 414 -14.92 1.22 -2.50
C GLY A 414 -13.52 1.80 -2.22
N LYS A 415 -13.16 2.87 -2.95
CA LYS A 415 -11.82 3.47 -2.96
C LYS A 415 -11.84 4.93 -2.51
N ILE A 416 -10.82 5.34 -1.78
CA ILE A 416 -10.62 6.75 -1.44
C ILE A 416 -9.69 7.36 -2.48
N VAL A 417 -10.05 8.53 -3.01
CA VAL A 417 -9.26 9.28 -3.98
C VAL A 417 -9.02 10.69 -3.43
N VAL A 418 -7.79 11.19 -3.55
CA VAL A 418 -7.44 12.56 -3.18
C VAL A 418 -7.09 13.32 -4.45
N VAL A 419 -7.85 14.37 -4.73
CA VAL A 419 -7.61 15.31 -5.81
C VAL A 419 -6.54 16.29 -5.37
N ILE A 420 -5.40 16.28 -6.05
CA ILE A 420 -4.30 17.22 -5.76
C ILE A 420 -4.38 18.46 -6.65
N ASP A 421 -4.65 18.25 -7.94
CA ASP A 421 -4.77 19.29 -8.95
C ASP A 421 -6.22 19.32 -9.47
N GLU A 422 -6.94 20.39 -9.15
CA GLU A 422 -8.34 20.58 -9.54
C GLU A 422 -8.50 20.88 -11.03
N ASP A 423 -7.47 21.44 -11.68
CA ASP A 423 -7.55 21.85 -13.08
C ASP A 423 -7.53 20.65 -14.04
N GLN A 424 -7.21 19.45 -13.54
CA GLN A 424 -7.11 18.21 -14.32
C GLN A 424 -8.37 17.33 -14.29
N ILE A 425 -9.39 17.69 -13.50
CA ILE A 425 -10.54 16.81 -13.21
C ILE A 425 -11.68 16.92 -14.23
#